data_AF-K2AVB0-F1
#
_entry.id   AF-K2AVB0-F1
#
_cell.length_a   1.000
_cell.length_b   1.000
_cell.length_c   1.000
_cell.angle_alpha   90.00
_cell.angle_beta   90.00
_cell.angle_gamma   90.00
#
_symmetry.space_group_name_H-M   'P 1'
#
loop_
_entity.id
_entity.type
_entity.pdbx_description
1 polymer ?
#
loop_
_entity_poly.entity_id
_entity_poly.type
_entity_poly.pdbx_seq_one_letter_code
_entity_poly.pdbx_strand_id
1 'polypeptide(L)' 'DVHESPRLSPKSKDILKPGMVFSIEPGIYLPGYGGVRIEDVVAIEKSGPRALTKSPKELIEVK' A
#
# COMPACT_ATOMS: atom_id res chain seq x y z
N ASP A 1 -6.35 15.22 -5.27
CA ASP A 1 -6.35 14.85 -3.83
C ASP A 1 -5.27 13.79 -3.64
N VAL A 2 -4.81 13.54 -2.42
CA VAL A 2 -3.87 12.42 -2.12
C VAL A 2 -4.64 11.18 -1.66
N HIS A 3 -5.78 11.34 -0.97
CA HIS A 3 -6.57 10.22 -0.47
C HIS A 3 -7.94 10.19 -1.15
N GLU A 4 -8.11 9.26 -2.09
CA GLU A 4 -9.34 9.06 -2.84
C GLU A 4 -9.89 7.63 -2.66
N SER A 5 -11.08 7.38 -3.18
CA SER A 5 -11.68 6.04 -3.19
C SER A 5 -11.04 5.17 -4.28
N PRO A 6 -10.96 3.83 -4.11
CA PRO A 6 -11.45 3.05 -2.97
C PRO A 6 -10.46 3.04 -1.79
N ARG A 7 -10.98 2.82 -0.58
CA ARG A 7 -10.15 2.57 0.61
C ARG A 7 -10.02 1.07 0.88
N LEU A 8 -8.79 0.60 1.09
CA LEU A 8 -8.51 -0.77 1.53
C LEU A 8 -8.78 -0.90 3.02
N SER A 9 -10.03 -1.18 3.37
CA SER A 9 -10.51 -1.29 4.75
C SER A 9 -11.37 -2.55 4.90
N PRO A 10 -11.34 -3.22 6.07
CA PRO A 10 -12.28 -4.31 6.36
C PRO A 10 -13.76 -3.92 6.25
N LYS A 11 -14.07 -2.62 6.28
CA LYS A 11 -15.44 -2.09 6.14
C LYS A 11 -15.80 -1.76 4.69
N SER A 12 -14.84 -1.77 3.77
CA SER A 12 -15.10 -1.43 2.37
C SER A 12 -15.93 -2.51 1.69
N LYS A 13 -16.87 -2.08 0.85
CA LYS A 13 -17.67 -2.95 -0.02
C LYS A 13 -17.30 -2.79 -1.49
N ASP A 14 -16.30 -1.97 -1.79
CA ASP A 14 -15.87 -1.69 -3.16
C ASP A 14 -15.26 -2.93 -3.78
N ILE A 15 -15.61 -3.18 -5.05
CA ILE A 15 -14.98 -4.20 -5.87
C ILE A 15 -13.87 -3.53 -6.68
N LEU A 16 -12.65 -4.02 -6.57
CA LEU A 16 -11.51 -3.51 -7.31
C LEU A 16 -11.68 -3.76 -8.81
N LYS A 17 -11.43 -2.71 -9.62
CA LYS A 17 -11.58 -2.74 -11.08
C LYS A 17 -10.31 -2.23 -11.76
N PRO A 18 -10.01 -2.68 -12.98
CA PRO A 18 -8.92 -2.12 -13.77
C PRO A 18 -9.00 -0.60 -13.88
N GLY A 19 -7.85 0.07 -13.71
CA GLY A 19 -7.72 1.53 -13.70
C GLY A 19 -7.74 2.16 -12.30
N MET A 20 -8.13 1.42 -11.26
CA MET A 20 -8.02 1.90 -9.88
C MET A 20 -6.55 1.91 -9.42
N VAL A 21 -6.20 2.94 -8.66
CA VAL A 21 -4.85 3.12 -8.07
C VAL A 21 -5.01 3.46 -6.59
N PHE A 22 -4.21 2.83 -5.74
CA PHE A 22 -4.24 3.05 -4.28
C PHE A 22 -2.92 2.61 -3.65
N SER A 23 -2.69 3.03 -2.41
CA SER A 23 -1.58 2.56 -1.58
C SER A 23 -1.90 1.18 -0.97
N ILE A 24 -0.88 0.34 -0.86
CA ILE A 24 -0.87 -0.83 0.04
C ILE A 24 0.21 -0.55 1.08
N GLU A 25 -0.22 -0.24 2.29
CA GLU A 25 0.64 0.36 3.32
C GLU A 25 0.41 -0.17 4.75
N PRO A 26 0.41 -1.49 4.98
CA PRO A 26 0.28 -2.02 6.33
C PRO A 26 1.45 -1.57 7.21
N GLY A 27 1.15 -1.30 8.49
CA GLY A 27 2.16 -0.93 9.46
C GLY A 27 1.90 -1.56 10.83
N ILE A 28 2.99 -1.85 11.54
CA ILE A 28 2.98 -2.30 12.92
C ILE A 28 3.76 -1.28 13.75
N TYR A 29 3.16 -0.86 14.85
CA TYR A 29 3.70 0.16 15.72
C TYR A 29 3.71 -0.36 17.16
N LEU A 30 4.89 -0.35 17.78
CA LEU A 30 5.14 -0.79 19.15
C LEU A 30 5.34 0.45 20.04
N PRO A 31 4.40 0.72 20.98
CA PRO A 31 4.48 1.87 21.86
C PRO A 31 5.80 1.93 22.63
N GLY A 32 6.45 3.10 22.63
CA GLY A 32 7.73 3.33 23.32
C GLY A 32 8.98 2.78 22.63
N TYR A 33 8.85 2.06 21.50
CA TYR A 33 9.98 1.51 20.75
C TYR A 33 10.09 2.11 19.35
N GLY A 34 8.99 2.09 18.59
CA GLY A 34 8.96 2.57 17.21
C GLY A 34 7.93 1.84 16.36
N GLY A 35 8.10 1.84 15.05
CA GLY A 35 7.23 1.11 14.15
C GLY A 35 7.76 1.07 12.74
N VAL A 36 7.17 0.19 11.94
CA VAL A 36 7.53 -0.02 10.54
C VAL A 36 6.27 0.02 9.70
N ARG A 37 6.34 0.73 8.58
CA ARG A 37 5.34 0.71 7.50
C ARG A 37 6.08 0.58 6.20
N ILE A 38 5.59 -0.30 5.34
CA ILE A 38 6.09 -0.48 3.97
C ILE A 38 4.92 -0.12 3.05
N GLU A 39 5.14 0.81 2.14
CA GLU A 39 4.11 1.37 1.28
C GLU A 39 4.50 1.25 -0.19
N ASP A 40 3.62 0.64 -0.98
CA ASP A 40 3.68 0.63 -2.43
C ASP A 40 2.42 1.29 -3.01
N VAL A 41 2.58 2.05 -4.10
CA VAL A 41 1.45 2.44 -4.94
C VAL A 41 1.18 1.30 -5.94
N VAL A 42 -0.06 0.85 -6.02
CA VAL A 42 -0.48 -0.29 -6.85
C VAL A 42 -1.58 0.16 -7.81
N ALA A 43 -1.45 -0.22 -9.08
CA ALA A 43 -2.51 -0.08 -10.08
C ALA A 43 -3.15 -1.44 -10.35
N ILE A 44 -4.48 -1.48 -10.41
CA ILE A 44 -5.19 -2.67 -10.88
C ILE A 44 -5.23 -2.65 -12.40
N GLU A 45 -4.68 -3.70 -13.02
CA GLU A 45 -4.72 -3.92 -14.46
C GLU A 45 -5.65 -5.09 -14.78
N LYS A 46 -5.97 -5.28 -16.07
CA LYS A 46 -6.80 -6.42 -16.50
C LYS A 46 -6.15 -7.78 -16.17
N SER A 47 -4.82 -7.84 -16.14
CA SER A 47 -4.02 -9.01 -15.81
C SER A 47 -3.80 -9.21 -14.31
N GLY A 48 -4.22 -8.27 -13.46
CA GLY A 48 -3.99 -8.30 -12.01
C GLY A 48 -3.37 -7.00 -11.49
N PRO A 49 -3.03 -6.96 -10.18
CA PRO A 49 -2.37 -5.80 -9.59
C PRO A 49 -0.91 -5.66 -10.06
N ARG A 50 -0.48 -4.44 -10.34
CA ARG A 50 0.91 -4.09 -10.64
C ARG A 50 1.42 -3.03 -9.65
N ALA A 51 2.52 -3.33 -8.97
CA ALA A 51 3.24 -2.35 -8.17
C ALA A 51 3.89 -1.30 -9.07
N LEU A 52 3.65 -0.03 -8.78
CA LEU A 52 4.30 1.12 -9.43
C LEU A 52 5.61 1.46 -8.70
N THR A 53 5.62 1.32 -7.38
CA THR A 53 6.79 1.48 -6.53
C THR A 53 7.71 0.26 -6.65
N LYS A 54 9.03 0.51 -6.77
CA LYS A 54 10.05 -0.53 -6.98
C LYS A 54 11.13 -0.56 -5.91
N SER A 55 11.00 0.26 -4.87
CA SER A 55 11.94 0.27 -3.75
C SER A 55 12.01 -1.12 -3.11
N PRO A 56 13.20 -1.54 -2.63
CA PRO A 56 13.31 -2.77 -1.85
C PRO A 56 12.40 -2.70 -0.62
N LYS A 57 11.80 -3.84 -0.25
CA LYS A 57 10.98 -3.99 0.95
C LYS A 57 11.72 -4.63 2.12
N GLU A 58 12.94 -5.09 1.86
CA GLU A 58 13.85 -5.59 2.88
C GLU A 58 14.38 -4.44 3.73
N LEU A 59 14.79 -4.76 4.96
CA LEU A 59 15.45 -3.79 5.82
C LEU A 59 16.79 -3.38 5.21
N ILE A 60 16.95 -2.08 4.96
CA ILE A 60 18.21 -1.48 4.53
C ILE A 60 18.79 -0.70 5.70
N GLU A 61 19.97 -1.10 6.15
CA GLU A 61 20.72 -0.35 7.16
C GLU A 61 21.58 0.72 6.48
N VAL A 62 21.35 1.98 6.86
CA VAL A 62 22.20 3.10 6.44
C VAL A 62 23.27 3.30 7.51
N LYS A 63 24.54 3.29 7.09
CA LYS A 63 25.69 3.53 7.96
C LYS A 63 25.94 5.02 8.18
#